data_AF-A0A972N8Z1-F1
#
_entry.id   AF-A0A972N8Z1-F1
#
_cell.length_a   1.000
_cell.length_b   1.000
_cell.length_c   1.000
_cell.angle_alpha   90.00
_cell.angle_beta   90.00
_cell.angle_gamma   90.00
#
_symmetry.space_group_name_H-M   'P 1'
#
loop_
_entity.id
_entity.type
_entity.pdbx_description
1 polymer ?
#
loop_
_entity_poly.entity_id
_entity_poly.type
_entity_poly.pdbx_seq_one_letter_code
_entity_poly.pdbx_strand_id
1 'polypeptide(L)'
;MLRSVYRDMFLLPVMAAMGLGGAAWAAHIWAWPRATCAIGLSAILAAHVIHEAWRHQHLNRAAAHTDPYPTLGPANLITAGRGLLIALMAGFLCSGAAPSPLRWAPGILFTLNILADFADGIVARVTRRPSLLGAHLDMHLDSLGVLIAAILVVRLGQMPWWYALVGLARYIFLAGEALLRALGRPIRPLPPSPTRRALAGVQMTFLALALYPVFTPPATEIVGTFLFLPFILGFVRDFLAIAGWTWPVESAWFRLTTWRRHALPLTRWLTGSLLLWYTWAAYPTLRAYLPLHVIILQTLVALLLLSGITARLDAALILAIVALHTTLLPGHTLHLLLAAGGTAILLWGGGRYSLWTPDETLFLTRLGAS
;
A
#
# COMPACT_ATOMS: atom_id res chain seq x y z
N MET A 1 -25.39 15.67 24.53
CA MET A 1 -24.21 14.93 24.02
C MET A 1 -24.50 14.20 22.71
N LEU A 2 -25.54 13.35 22.65
CA LEU A 2 -25.88 12.60 21.42
C LEU A 2 -26.18 13.49 20.18
N ARG A 3 -26.88 14.62 20.34
CA ARG A 3 -27.29 15.49 19.21
C ARG A 3 -26.12 16.00 18.35
N SER A 4 -24.95 16.27 18.91
CA SER A 4 -23.78 16.76 18.16
C SER A 4 -23.09 15.65 17.38
N VAL A 5 -22.99 14.44 17.95
CA VAL A 5 -22.50 13.25 17.24
C VAL A 5 -23.42 12.91 16.07
N TYR A 6 -24.75 12.93 16.27
CA TYR A 6 -25.72 12.70 15.19
C TYR A 6 -25.63 13.75 14.07
N ARG A 7 -25.38 15.02 14.39
CA ARG A 7 -25.17 16.07 13.39
C ARG A 7 -23.93 15.81 12.55
N ASP A 8 -22.81 15.44 13.18
CA ASP A 8 -21.58 15.11 12.47
C ASP A 8 -21.74 13.84 11.62
N MET A 9 -22.51 12.85 12.10
CA MET A 9 -22.87 11.64 11.35
C MET A 9 -23.76 11.94 10.15
N PHE A 10 -24.54 13.03 10.17
CA PHE A 10 -25.35 13.48 9.04
C PHE A 10 -24.52 14.07 7.89
N LEU A 11 -23.28 14.51 8.16
CA LEU A 11 -22.36 14.95 7.11
C LEU A 11 -21.93 13.77 6.21
N LEU A 12 -21.90 12.55 6.74
CA LEU A 12 -21.43 11.38 5.99
C LEU A 12 -22.35 11.02 4.80
N PRO A 13 -23.69 10.91 4.96
CA PRO A 13 -24.61 10.77 3.83
C PRO A 13 -24.52 11.90 2.81
N VAL A 14 -24.31 13.15 3.26
CA VAL A 14 -24.18 14.31 2.36
C VAL A 14 -22.91 14.20 1.53
N MET A 15 -21.77 13.89 2.15
CA MET A 15 -20.50 13.65 1.46
C MET A 15 -20.62 12.48 0.48
N ALA A 16 -21.28 11.40 0.89
CA ALA A 16 -21.54 10.24 0.03
C ALA A 16 -22.39 10.63 -1.18
N ALA A 17 -23.47 11.40 -0.99
CA ALA A 17 -24.33 11.87 -2.07
C ALA A 17 -23.58 12.77 -3.06
N MET A 18 -22.73 13.68 -2.57
CA MET A 18 -21.89 14.52 -3.42
C MET A 18 -20.88 13.69 -4.23
N GLY A 19 -20.22 12.73 -3.58
CA GLY A 19 -19.30 11.80 -4.24
C GLY A 19 -19.99 10.95 -5.31
N LEU A 20 -21.17 10.40 -4.99
CA LEU A 20 -21.99 9.62 -5.92
C LEU A 20 -22.52 10.47 -7.07
N GLY A 21 -22.85 11.74 -6.85
CA GLY A 21 -23.20 12.68 -7.92
C GLY A 21 -22.03 12.91 -8.89
N GLY A 22 -20.81 13.06 -8.38
CA GLY A 22 -19.60 13.13 -9.20
C GLY A 22 -19.32 11.82 -9.95
N ALA A 23 -19.51 10.68 -9.30
CA ALA A 23 -19.39 9.36 -9.93
C ALA A 23 -20.45 9.16 -11.02
N ALA A 24 -21.69 9.59 -10.80
CA ALA A 24 -22.77 9.52 -11.79
C ALA A 24 -22.48 10.43 -13.00
N TRP A 25 -21.94 11.63 -12.76
CA TRP A 25 -21.47 12.51 -13.83
C TRP A 25 -20.36 11.85 -14.66
N ALA A 26 -19.36 11.29 -14.01
CA ALA A 26 -18.28 10.55 -14.65
C ALA A 26 -18.80 9.30 -15.40
N ALA A 27 -19.82 8.64 -14.86
CA ALA A 27 -20.42 7.44 -15.41
C ALA A 27 -21.26 7.68 -16.67
N HIS A 28 -21.66 8.92 -16.99
CA HIS A 28 -22.27 9.25 -18.28
C HIS A 28 -21.36 8.94 -19.48
N ILE A 29 -20.06 8.82 -19.23
CA ILE A 29 -19.05 8.44 -20.23
C ILE A 29 -19.06 6.92 -20.49
N TRP A 30 -19.63 6.13 -19.57
CA TRP A 30 -19.75 4.68 -19.71
C TRP A 30 -21.11 4.27 -20.29
N ALA A 31 -21.14 3.12 -20.95
CA ALA A 31 -22.39 2.50 -21.35
C ALA A 31 -23.29 2.25 -20.12
N TRP A 32 -24.60 2.43 -20.31
CA TRP A 32 -25.62 2.33 -19.25
C TRP A 32 -25.41 1.17 -18.26
N PRO A 33 -25.11 -0.08 -18.67
CA PRO A 33 -24.93 -1.19 -17.72
C PRO A 33 -23.70 -1.04 -16.82
N ARG A 34 -22.62 -0.43 -17.30
CA ARG A 34 -21.39 -0.20 -16.53
C ARG A 34 -21.56 0.98 -15.57
N ALA A 35 -22.25 2.02 -16.04
CA ALA A 35 -22.58 3.18 -15.23
C ALA A 35 -23.44 2.81 -14.02
N THR A 36 -24.50 2.04 -14.22
CA THR A 36 -25.39 1.59 -13.12
C THR A 36 -24.66 0.66 -12.14
N CYS A 37 -23.82 -0.25 -12.64
CA CYS A 37 -22.97 -1.11 -11.80
C CYS A 37 -22.00 -0.28 -10.95
N ALA A 38 -21.32 0.70 -11.55
CA ALA A 38 -20.34 1.54 -10.86
C ALA A 38 -21.00 2.38 -9.75
N ILE A 39 -22.13 3.02 -10.05
CA ILE A 39 -22.90 3.81 -9.07
C ILE A 39 -23.45 2.90 -7.97
N GLY A 40 -24.02 1.76 -8.33
CA GLY A 40 -24.60 0.80 -7.39
C GLY A 40 -23.55 0.26 -6.41
N LEU A 41 -22.40 -0.18 -6.90
CA LEU A 41 -21.31 -0.69 -6.06
C LEU A 41 -20.74 0.39 -5.15
N SER A 42 -20.56 1.61 -5.67
CA SER A 42 -20.12 2.77 -4.87
C SER A 42 -21.13 3.10 -3.78
N ALA A 43 -22.43 3.07 -4.09
CA ALA A 43 -23.49 3.36 -3.13
C ALA A 43 -23.57 2.29 -2.03
N ILE A 44 -23.46 1.01 -2.39
CA ILE A 44 -23.46 -0.10 -1.43
C ILE A 44 -22.27 0.03 -0.46
N LEU A 45 -21.07 0.31 -0.96
CA LEU A 45 -19.91 0.45 -0.10
C LEU A 45 -19.94 1.74 0.73
N ALA A 46 -20.44 2.85 0.19
CA ALA A 46 -20.65 4.07 0.97
C ALA A 46 -21.66 3.81 2.11
N ALA A 47 -22.76 3.11 1.82
CA ALA A 47 -23.73 2.69 2.83
C ALA A 47 -23.10 1.76 3.88
N HIS A 48 -22.23 0.82 3.47
CA HIS A 48 -21.48 -0.04 4.39
C HIS A 48 -20.58 0.76 5.34
N VAL A 49 -19.82 1.73 4.82
CA VAL A 49 -18.95 2.60 5.62
C VAL A 49 -19.76 3.42 6.62
N ILE A 50 -20.87 4.01 6.19
CA ILE A 50 -21.77 4.76 7.06
C ILE A 50 -22.35 3.82 8.13
N HIS A 51 -22.83 2.64 7.73
CA HIS A 51 -23.39 1.66 8.64
C HIS A 51 -22.37 1.22 9.70
N GLU A 52 -21.12 0.94 9.31
CA GLU A 52 -20.07 0.57 10.26
C GLU A 52 -19.75 1.68 11.25
N ALA A 53 -19.64 2.93 10.78
CA ALA A 53 -19.44 4.08 11.67
C ALA A 53 -20.61 4.28 12.65
N TRP A 54 -21.85 4.07 12.18
CA TRP A 54 -23.06 4.16 13.00
C TRP A 54 -23.17 3.03 14.03
N ARG A 55 -22.91 1.79 13.62
CA ARG A 55 -22.98 0.60 14.47
C ARG A 55 -21.95 0.68 15.61
N HIS A 56 -20.75 1.16 15.29
CA HIS A 56 -19.64 1.24 16.22
C HIS A 56 -19.48 2.61 16.88
N GLN A 57 -20.45 3.52 16.76
CA GLN A 57 -20.39 4.86 17.37
C GLN A 57 -20.12 4.84 18.89
N HIS A 58 -20.50 3.75 19.57
CA HIS A 58 -20.23 3.55 20.99
C HIS A 58 -18.72 3.50 21.30
N LEU A 59 -17.87 3.21 20.32
CA LEU A 59 -16.41 3.23 20.41
C LEU A 59 -15.81 4.64 20.26
N ASN A 60 -16.60 5.69 20.08
CA ASN A 60 -16.10 7.07 20.00
C ASN A 60 -15.65 7.59 21.38
N ARG A 61 -14.62 6.97 21.95
CA ARG A 61 -14.05 7.18 23.28
C ARG A 61 -12.55 6.84 23.25
N ALA A 62 -11.78 7.37 24.20
CA ALA A 62 -10.33 7.14 24.24
C ALA A 62 -9.95 5.71 24.62
N ALA A 63 -10.64 5.15 25.62
CA ALA A 63 -10.44 3.78 26.11
C ALA A 63 -11.78 3.17 26.54
N ALA A 64 -11.82 1.86 26.78
CA ALA A 64 -13.06 1.13 27.08
C ALA A 64 -13.82 1.70 28.30
N HIS A 65 -13.08 2.21 29.30
CA HIS A 65 -13.63 2.73 30.55
C HIS A 65 -13.77 4.26 30.59
N THR A 66 -13.51 4.97 29.49
CA THR A 66 -13.67 6.44 29.44
C THR A 66 -15.01 6.83 28.82
N ASP A 67 -15.50 8.00 29.21
CA ASP A 67 -16.72 8.57 28.62
C ASP A 67 -16.55 8.82 27.10
N PRO A 68 -17.62 8.64 26.31
CA PRO A 68 -17.61 8.98 24.90
C PRO A 68 -17.32 10.46 24.64
N TYR A 69 -16.67 10.76 23.53
CA TYR A 69 -16.51 12.12 23.07
C TYR A 69 -17.85 12.73 22.65
N PRO A 70 -18.06 14.04 22.88
CA PRO A 70 -19.31 14.72 22.57
C PRO A 70 -19.51 14.97 21.06
N THR A 71 -18.46 14.82 20.25
CA THR A 71 -18.47 14.96 18.79
C THR A 71 -17.67 13.82 18.18
N LEU A 72 -17.89 13.52 16.90
CA LEU A 72 -17.05 12.54 16.18
C LEU A 72 -15.60 13.01 16.13
N GLY A 73 -15.40 14.33 15.99
CA GLY A 73 -14.09 14.93 15.87
C GLY A 73 -13.52 14.83 14.44
N PRO A 74 -12.56 15.71 14.11
CA PRO A 74 -12.06 15.84 12.74
C PRO A 74 -11.32 14.59 12.25
N ALA A 75 -10.59 13.87 13.12
CA ALA A 75 -9.89 12.65 12.73
C ALA A 75 -10.87 11.56 12.24
N ASN A 76 -11.92 11.27 13.01
CA ASN A 76 -12.93 10.27 12.61
C ASN A 76 -13.72 10.69 11.36
N LEU A 77 -13.92 12.00 11.13
CA LEU A 77 -14.52 12.50 9.88
C LEU A 77 -13.60 12.28 8.67
N ILE A 78 -12.29 12.49 8.83
CA ILE A 78 -11.31 12.19 7.77
C ILE A 78 -11.30 10.68 7.49
N THR A 79 -11.27 9.83 8.53
CA THR A 79 -11.33 8.37 8.39
C THR A 79 -12.63 7.92 7.70
N ALA A 80 -13.78 8.50 8.03
CA ALA A 80 -15.01 8.19 7.31
C ALA A 80 -14.98 8.67 5.85
N GLY A 81 -14.38 9.84 5.58
CA GLY A 81 -14.14 10.36 4.23
C GLY A 81 -13.25 9.44 3.39
N ARG A 82 -12.21 8.83 3.99
CA ARG A 82 -11.39 7.77 3.36
C ARG A 82 -12.25 6.60 2.90
N GLY A 83 -13.15 6.14 3.77
CA GLY A 83 -14.10 5.08 3.41
C GLY A 83 -14.97 5.43 2.20
N LEU A 84 -15.37 6.70 2.06
CA LEU A 84 -16.09 7.17 0.87
C LEU A 84 -15.20 7.19 -0.39
N LEU A 85 -13.92 7.57 -0.29
CA LEU A 85 -12.97 7.47 -1.40
C LEU A 85 -12.80 6.03 -1.88
N ILE A 86 -12.71 5.08 -0.94
CA ILE A 86 -12.66 3.64 -1.23
C ILE A 86 -13.95 3.18 -1.93
N ALA A 87 -15.11 3.65 -1.47
CA ALA A 87 -16.40 3.35 -2.09
C ALA A 87 -16.47 3.85 -3.55
N LEU A 88 -16.03 5.08 -3.82
CA LEU A 88 -15.96 5.63 -5.17
C LEU A 88 -14.98 4.85 -6.06
N MET A 89 -13.82 4.49 -5.51
CA MET A 89 -12.82 3.68 -6.22
C MET A 89 -13.38 2.30 -6.61
N ALA A 90 -14.21 1.70 -5.76
CA ALA A 90 -14.83 0.40 -6.04
C ALA A 90 -15.75 0.45 -7.26
N GLY A 91 -16.41 1.57 -7.55
CA GLY A 91 -17.22 1.73 -8.76
C GLY A 91 -16.43 1.44 -10.05
N PHE A 92 -15.11 1.70 -10.06
CA PHE A 92 -14.24 1.40 -11.19
C PHE A 92 -14.02 -0.11 -11.43
N LEU A 93 -14.42 -0.99 -10.49
CA LEU A 93 -14.46 -2.43 -10.75
C LEU A 93 -15.45 -2.81 -11.87
N CYS A 94 -16.43 -1.93 -12.13
CA CYS A 94 -17.42 -2.06 -13.20
C CYS A 94 -17.05 -1.26 -14.48
N SER A 95 -16.05 -0.37 -14.45
CA SER A 95 -15.81 0.57 -15.55
C SER A 95 -15.19 -0.06 -16.80
N GLY A 96 -14.46 -1.17 -16.65
CA GLY A 96 -13.56 -1.66 -17.69
C GLY A 96 -12.46 -0.63 -18.00
N ALA A 97 -11.96 -0.62 -19.24
CA ALA A 97 -10.99 0.38 -19.70
C ALA A 97 -11.66 1.76 -19.83
N ALA A 98 -11.55 2.58 -18.77
CA ALA A 98 -12.08 3.94 -18.78
C ALA A 98 -11.27 4.82 -19.76
N PRO A 99 -11.91 5.74 -20.51
CA PRO A 99 -11.19 6.69 -21.35
C PRO A 99 -10.40 7.70 -20.51
N SER A 100 -9.43 8.36 -21.13
CA SER A 100 -8.80 9.54 -20.54
C SER A 100 -9.81 10.69 -20.46
N PRO A 101 -9.90 11.47 -19.37
CA PRO A 101 -9.00 11.46 -18.20
C PRO A 101 -9.40 10.50 -17.06
N LEU A 102 -10.55 9.83 -17.13
CA LEU A 102 -11.08 8.99 -16.04
C LEU A 102 -10.17 7.81 -15.67
N ARG A 103 -9.33 7.32 -16.59
CA ARG A 103 -8.30 6.30 -16.28
C ARG A 103 -7.33 6.68 -15.15
N TRP A 104 -7.19 7.97 -14.82
CA TRP A 104 -6.37 8.46 -13.71
C TRP A 104 -7.09 8.41 -12.36
N ALA A 105 -8.42 8.36 -12.35
CA ALA A 105 -9.22 8.49 -11.14
C ALA A 105 -8.93 7.41 -10.09
N PRO A 106 -8.77 6.10 -10.41
CA PRO A 106 -8.41 5.10 -9.42
C PRO A 106 -7.12 5.41 -8.67
N GLY A 107 -6.05 5.77 -9.39
CA GLY A 107 -4.76 6.13 -8.79
C GLY A 107 -4.87 7.37 -7.91
N ILE A 108 -5.61 8.39 -8.35
CA ILE A 108 -5.85 9.62 -7.57
C ILE A 108 -6.64 9.30 -6.30
N LEU A 109 -7.75 8.56 -6.41
CA LEU A 109 -8.59 8.20 -5.27
C LEU A 109 -7.81 7.40 -4.22
N PHE A 110 -7.02 6.41 -4.65
CA PHE A 110 -6.22 5.62 -3.72
C PHE A 110 -5.07 6.41 -3.10
N THR A 111 -4.44 7.31 -3.87
CA THR A 111 -3.41 8.21 -3.34
C THR A 111 -3.99 9.18 -2.31
N LEU A 112 -5.15 9.77 -2.60
CA LEU A 112 -5.86 10.62 -1.63
C LEU A 112 -6.26 9.83 -0.38
N ASN A 113 -6.65 8.56 -0.53
CA ASN A 113 -6.95 7.68 0.60
C ASN A 113 -5.74 7.47 1.51
N ILE A 114 -4.56 7.21 0.92
CA ILE A 114 -3.29 7.07 1.66
C ILE A 114 -2.90 8.40 2.32
N LEU A 115 -3.04 9.54 1.65
CA LEU A 115 -2.70 10.84 2.24
C LEU A 115 -3.63 11.22 3.39
N ALA A 116 -4.92 10.89 3.25
CA ALA A 116 -5.92 11.12 4.29
C ALA A 116 -5.68 10.25 5.53
N ASP A 117 -5.14 9.04 5.37
CA ASP A 117 -4.66 8.18 6.48
C ASP A 117 -3.59 8.90 7.31
N PHE A 118 -2.57 9.43 6.64
CA PHE A 118 -1.54 10.20 7.32
C PHE A 118 -2.12 11.44 8.02
N ALA A 119 -3.08 12.11 7.37
CA ALA A 119 -3.73 13.29 7.93
C ALA A 119 -4.56 12.96 9.18
N ASP A 120 -5.36 11.89 9.18
CA ASP A 120 -6.19 11.53 10.34
C ASP A 120 -5.35 11.22 11.59
N GLY A 121 -4.22 10.51 11.43
CA GLY A 121 -3.30 10.20 12.50
C GLY A 121 -2.58 11.42 13.06
N ILE A 122 -2.20 12.38 12.20
CA ILE A 122 -1.64 13.66 12.64
C ILE A 122 -2.69 14.47 13.39
N VAL A 123 -3.90 14.59 12.84
CA VAL A 123 -5.00 15.34 13.44
C VAL A 123 -5.39 14.74 14.79
N ALA A 124 -5.43 13.42 14.93
CA ALA A 124 -5.72 12.75 16.21
C ALA A 124 -4.67 13.10 17.29
N ARG A 125 -3.39 13.15 16.93
CA ARG A 125 -2.30 13.53 17.84
C ARG A 125 -2.34 15.02 18.21
N VAL A 126 -2.52 15.89 17.22
CA VAL A 126 -2.59 17.36 17.43
C VAL A 126 -3.80 17.73 18.27
N THR A 127 -4.95 17.13 18.00
CA THR A 127 -6.18 17.37 18.78
C THR A 127 -6.21 16.62 20.11
N ARG A 128 -5.22 15.75 20.38
CA ARG A 128 -5.12 14.88 21.57
C ARG A 128 -6.40 14.07 21.80
N ARG A 129 -7.03 13.59 20.72
CA ARG A 129 -8.28 12.83 20.74
C ARG A 129 -8.15 11.50 19.98
N PRO A 130 -7.29 10.57 20.43
CA PRO A 130 -7.33 9.20 19.91
C PRO A 130 -8.69 8.57 20.29
N SER A 131 -9.28 7.79 19.38
CA SER A 131 -10.54 7.08 19.67
C SER A 131 -10.49 5.63 19.23
N LEU A 132 -11.18 4.76 19.98
CA LEU A 132 -11.33 3.33 19.62
C LEU A 132 -12.12 3.17 18.31
N LEU A 133 -13.08 4.06 18.04
CA LEU A 133 -13.82 4.11 16.79
C LEU A 133 -12.88 4.37 15.61
N GLY A 134 -12.01 5.38 15.73
CA GLY A 134 -11.02 5.70 14.72
C GLY A 134 -10.12 4.50 14.43
N ALA A 135 -9.55 3.86 15.46
CA ALA A 135 -8.72 2.67 15.30
C ALA A 135 -9.46 1.48 14.66
N HIS A 136 -10.75 1.29 15.00
CA HIS A 136 -11.57 0.24 14.40
C HIS A 136 -11.86 0.49 12.92
N LEU A 137 -12.31 1.71 12.59
CA LEU A 137 -12.60 2.11 11.21
C LEU A 137 -11.34 2.10 10.35
N ASP A 138 -10.24 2.65 10.85
CA ASP A 138 -8.94 2.67 10.19
C ASP A 138 -8.50 1.26 9.77
N MET A 139 -8.49 0.33 10.72
CA MET A 139 -8.14 -1.06 10.46
C MET A 139 -9.07 -1.74 9.45
N HIS A 140 -10.37 -1.42 9.47
CA HIS A 140 -11.35 -1.98 8.52
C HIS A 140 -11.15 -1.39 7.12
N LEU A 141 -11.03 -0.07 7.02
CA LEU A 141 -10.92 0.66 5.75
C LEU A 141 -9.58 0.42 5.06
N ASP A 142 -8.48 0.27 5.79
CA ASP A 142 -7.19 -0.11 5.22
C ASP A 142 -7.27 -1.44 4.48
N SER A 143 -7.91 -2.42 5.11
CA SER A 143 -8.06 -3.75 4.53
C SER A 143 -8.96 -3.76 3.30
N LEU A 144 -10.04 -2.98 3.36
CA LEU A 144 -10.99 -2.84 2.27
C LEU A 144 -10.37 -2.09 1.09
N GLY A 145 -9.62 -1.02 1.37
CA GLY A 145 -8.91 -0.21 0.37
C GLY A 145 -7.86 -1.03 -0.37
N VAL A 146 -7.02 -1.78 0.35
CA VAL A 146 -6.01 -2.67 -0.26
C VAL A 146 -6.69 -3.78 -1.08
N LEU A 147 -7.80 -4.34 -0.61
CA LEU A 147 -8.56 -5.34 -1.36
C LEU A 147 -9.09 -4.79 -2.67
N ILE A 148 -9.80 -3.65 -2.64
CA ILE A 148 -10.37 -3.04 -3.85
C ILE A 148 -9.25 -2.64 -4.80
N ALA A 149 -8.17 -2.03 -4.32
CA ALA A 149 -7.03 -1.65 -5.15
C ALA A 149 -6.37 -2.88 -5.80
N ALA A 150 -6.15 -3.97 -5.05
CA ALA A 150 -5.57 -5.21 -5.56
C ALA A 150 -6.44 -5.88 -6.63
N ILE A 151 -7.77 -5.93 -6.43
CA ILE A 151 -8.69 -6.45 -7.44
C ILE A 151 -8.68 -5.52 -8.67
N LEU A 152 -8.65 -4.21 -8.46
CA LEU A 152 -8.72 -3.24 -9.54
C LEU A 152 -7.47 -3.28 -10.44
N VAL A 153 -6.26 -3.37 -9.88
CA VAL A 153 -5.04 -3.55 -10.71
C VAL A 153 -5.08 -4.83 -11.53
N VAL A 154 -5.64 -5.93 -10.99
CA VAL A 154 -5.86 -7.17 -11.74
C VAL A 154 -6.89 -6.97 -12.85
N ARG A 155 -8.03 -6.34 -12.54
CA ARG A 155 -9.12 -6.10 -13.51
C ARG A 155 -8.73 -5.15 -14.63
N LEU A 156 -7.84 -4.20 -14.36
CA LEU A 156 -7.26 -3.30 -15.35
C LEU A 156 -6.14 -3.95 -16.17
N GLY A 157 -5.83 -5.23 -15.93
CA GLY A 157 -4.78 -5.96 -16.64
C GLY A 157 -3.36 -5.51 -16.28
N GLN A 158 -3.17 -4.80 -15.17
CA GLN A 158 -1.86 -4.35 -14.70
C GLN A 158 -1.11 -5.44 -13.94
N MET A 159 -1.82 -6.46 -13.47
CA MET A 159 -1.31 -7.52 -12.61
C MET A 159 -1.95 -8.88 -12.94
N PRO A 160 -1.22 -9.99 -12.72
CA PRO A 160 -1.81 -11.32 -12.77
C PRO A 160 -2.85 -11.55 -11.66
N TRP A 161 -3.78 -12.48 -11.89
CA TRP A 161 -4.89 -12.77 -10.97
C TRP A 161 -4.46 -13.11 -9.54
N TRP A 162 -3.31 -13.76 -9.35
CA TRP A 162 -2.81 -14.16 -8.04
C TRP A 162 -2.44 -12.95 -7.17
N TYR A 163 -2.23 -11.77 -7.75
CA TYR A 163 -1.93 -10.56 -6.98
C TYR A 163 -3.09 -10.12 -6.08
N ALA A 164 -4.33 -10.53 -6.41
CA ALA A 164 -5.50 -10.30 -5.57
C ALA A 164 -5.35 -10.91 -4.16
N LEU A 165 -4.49 -11.93 -4.00
CA LEU A 165 -4.19 -12.53 -2.70
C LEU A 165 -3.60 -11.54 -1.70
N VAL A 166 -2.95 -10.47 -2.16
CA VAL A 166 -2.46 -9.38 -1.29
C VAL A 166 -3.61 -8.74 -0.52
N GLY A 167 -4.68 -8.41 -1.24
CA GLY A 167 -5.89 -7.82 -0.67
C GLY A 167 -6.68 -8.80 0.19
N LEU A 168 -6.70 -10.07 -0.22
CA LEU A 168 -7.41 -11.14 0.51
C LEU A 168 -6.67 -11.60 1.77
N ALA A 169 -5.37 -11.34 1.88
CA ALA A 169 -4.51 -11.86 2.95
C ALA A 169 -5.13 -11.63 4.34
N ARG A 170 -5.59 -10.42 4.65
CA ARG A 170 -6.20 -10.13 5.95
C ARG A 170 -7.50 -10.90 6.19
N TYR A 171 -8.34 -11.05 5.18
CA TYR A 171 -9.60 -11.80 5.33
C TYR A 171 -9.34 -13.29 5.53
N ILE A 172 -8.37 -13.84 4.79
CA ILE A 172 -7.87 -15.22 4.97
C ILE A 172 -7.33 -15.39 6.39
N PHE A 173 -6.59 -14.40 6.90
CA PHE A 173 -6.06 -14.41 8.26
C PHE A 173 -7.15 -14.45 9.32
N LEU A 174 -8.15 -13.57 9.21
CA LEU A 174 -9.29 -13.52 10.13
C LEU A 174 -10.11 -14.81 10.09
N ALA A 175 -10.32 -15.37 8.89
CA ALA A 175 -11.00 -16.65 8.72
C ALA A 175 -10.20 -17.80 9.34
N GLY A 176 -8.88 -17.80 9.17
CA GLY A 176 -8.00 -18.80 9.77
C GLY A 176 -7.93 -18.69 11.30
N GLU A 177 -7.92 -17.47 11.86
CA GLU A 177 -8.08 -17.28 13.31
C GLU A 177 -9.42 -17.83 13.81
N ALA A 178 -10.53 -17.53 13.14
CA ALA A 178 -11.85 -18.03 13.51
C ALA A 178 -11.90 -19.56 13.47
N LEU A 179 -11.29 -20.18 12.46
CA LEU A 179 -11.16 -21.63 12.35
C LEU A 179 -10.33 -22.23 13.50
N LEU A 180 -9.18 -21.62 13.83
CA LEU A 180 -8.37 -22.07 14.96
C LEU A 180 -9.13 -21.98 16.30
N ARG A 181 -9.91 -20.91 16.52
CA ARG A 181 -10.80 -20.79 17.70
C ARG A 181 -11.86 -21.89 17.71
N ALA A 182 -12.51 -22.15 16.58
CA ALA A 182 -13.52 -23.19 16.46
C ALA A 182 -12.94 -24.60 16.74
N LEU A 183 -11.67 -24.81 16.40
CA LEU A 183 -10.94 -26.05 16.68
C LEU A 183 -10.32 -26.10 18.09
N GLY A 184 -10.59 -25.11 18.96
CA GLY A 184 -10.05 -25.05 20.32
C GLY A 184 -8.53 -24.89 20.39
N ARG A 185 -7.88 -24.43 19.32
CA ARG A 185 -6.43 -24.22 19.29
C ARG A 185 -6.07 -22.89 19.96
N PRO A 186 -4.97 -22.84 20.76
CA PRO A 186 -4.53 -21.60 21.37
C PRO A 186 -4.00 -20.63 20.31
N ILE A 187 -4.56 -19.42 20.29
CA ILE A 187 -4.08 -18.32 19.43
C ILE A 187 -3.04 -17.53 20.21
N ARG A 188 -1.81 -17.50 19.67
CA ARG A 188 -0.73 -16.71 20.26
C ARG A 188 -0.74 -15.28 19.72
N PRO A 189 -0.51 -14.26 20.55
CA PRO A 189 -0.36 -12.90 20.06
C PRO A 189 0.89 -12.78 19.20
N LEU A 190 0.78 -12.15 18.03
CA LEU A 190 1.93 -11.82 17.21
C LEU A 190 2.70 -10.64 17.81
N PRO A 191 4.02 -10.76 18.04
CA PRO A 191 4.81 -9.61 18.47
C PRO A 191 4.80 -8.55 17.38
N PRO A 192 4.79 -7.24 17.73
CA PRO A 192 4.87 -6.16 16.75
C PRO A 192 6.14 -6.31 15.90
N SER A 193 6.00 -6.12 14.58
CA SER A 193 7.11 -6.29 13.64
C SER A 193 7.23 -5.07 12.74
N PRO A 194 8.33 -4.29 12.83
CA PRO A 194 8.54 -3.13 11.98
C PRO A 194 8.63 -3.53 10.50
N THR A 195 9.14 -4.72 10.19
CA THR A 195 9.23 -5.22 8.81
C THR A 195 7.86 -5.49 8.17
N ARG A 196 6.84 -5.89 8.96
CA ARG A 196 5.49 -6.09 8.42
C ARG A 196 4.83 -4.77 8.05
N ARG A 197 4.96 -3.77 8.94
CA ARG A 197 4.44 -2.42 8.70
C ARG A 197 5.12 -1.79 7.49
N ALA A 198 6.45 -1.92 7.39
CA ALA A 198 7.24 -1.50 6.25
C ALA A 198 6.74 -2.09 4.92
N LEU A 199 6.57 -3.41 4.89
CA LEU A 199 6.12 -4.14 3.72
C LEU A 199 4.70 -3.75 3.32
N ALA A 200 3.80 -3.57 4.29
CA ALA A 200 2.44 -3.06 4.02
C ALA A 200 2.46 -1.65 3.40
N GLY A 201 3.28 -0.73 3.93
CA GLY A 201 3.43 0.61 3.38
C GLY A 201 3.97 0.59 1.95
N VAL A 202 5.02 -0.19 1.67
CA VAL A 202 5.55 -0.39 0.32
C VAL A 202 4.49 -0.96 -0.61
N GLN A 203 3.70 -1.93 -0.15
CA GLN A 203 2.63 -2.55 -0.93
C GLN A 203 1.51 -1.56 -1.27
N MET A 204 1.12 -0.70 -0.31
CA MET A 204 0.14 0.37 -0.53
C MET A 204 0.65 1.40 -1.53
N THR A 205 1.91 1.86 -1.39
CA THR A 205 2.51 2.80 -2.35
C THR A 205 2.58 2.20 -3.75
N PHE A 206 2.98 0.93 -3.86
CA PHE A 206 3.02 0.24 -5.14
C PHE A 206 1.63 0.13 -5.78
N LEU A 207 0.61 -0.26 -5.02
CA LEU A 207 -0.77 -0.31 -5.51
C LEU A 207 -1.25 1.06 -6.03
N ALA A 208 -0.91 2.15 -5.34
CA ALA A 208 -1.21 3.51 -5.81
C ALA A 208 -0.57 3.79 -7.17
N LEU A 209 0.73 3.50 -7.31
CA LEU A 209 1.46 3.69 -8.56
C LEU A 209 0.95 2.79 -9.69
N ALA A 210 0.61 1.54 -9.39
CA ALA A 210 0.09 0.58 -10.37
C ALA A 210 -1.33 0.91 -10.87
N LEU A 211 -2.11 1.66 -10.07
CA LEU A 211 -3.40 2.20 -10.49
C LEU A 211 -3.27 3.42 -11.40
N TYR A 212 -2.12 4.11 -11.39
CA TYR A 212 -1.87 5.18 -12.35
C TYR A 212 -1.60 4.61 -13.73
N PRO A 213 -2.13 5.24 -14.78
CA PRO A 213 -1.98 4.79 -16.15
C PRO A 213 -0.62 5.22 -16.77
N VAL A 214 0.42 5.23 -15.94
CA VAL A 214 1.81 5.60 -16.27
C VAL A 214 2.64 4.35 -16.57
N PHE A 215 2.42 3.28 -15.80
CA PHE A 215 3.09 2.00 -15.97
C PHE A 215 2.13 0.98 -16.59
N THR A 216 2.67 0.05 -17.36
CA THR A 216 1.93 -1.04 -18.01
C THR A 216 2.71 -2.34 -17.87
N PRO A 217 2.08 -3.52 -17.99
CA PRO A 217 2.81 -4.77 -18.13
C PRO A 217 3.79 -4.71 -19.31
N PRO A 218 4.95 -5.39 -19.23
CA PRO A 218 5.36 -6.31 -18.16
C PRO A 218 6.01 -5.62 -16.95
N ALA A 219 6.20 -4.30 -16.98
CA ALA A 219 6.90 -3.55 -15.92
C ALA A 219 6.26 -3.69 -14.55
N THR A 220 4.94 -3.47 -14.51
CA THR A 220 4.15 -3.61 -13.29
C THR A 220 4.25 -5.04 -12.77
N GLU A 221 4.03 -6.05 -13.60
CA GLU A 221 4.07 -7.47 -13.20
C GLU A 221 5.41 -7.87 -12.58
N ILE A 222 6.53 -7.41 -13.15
CA ILE A 222 7.87 -7.70 -12.61
C ILE A 222 8.02 -7.14 -11.21
N VAL A 223 7.79 -5.82 -11.03
CA VAL A 223 7.95 -5.16 -9.74
C VAL A 223 6.95 -5.72 -8.72
N GLY A 224 5.69 -5.91 -9.14
CA GLY A 224 4.63 -6.50 -8.32
C GLY A 224 4.98 -7.90 -7.84
N THR A 225 5.56 -8.75 -8.70
CA THR A 225 6.00 -10.10 -8.32
C THR A 225 7.07 -10.06 -7.24
N PHE A 226 8.09 -9.20 -7.40
CA PHE A 226 9.15 -9.10 -6.39
C PHE A 226 8.65 -8.53 -5.06
N LEU A 227 7.63 -7.68 -5.06
CA LEU A 227 6.98 -7.19 -3.83
C LEU A 227 6.02 -8.22 -3.21
N PHE A 228 5.32 -8.99 -4.03
CA PHE A 228 4.37 -10.01 -3.62
C PHE A 228 5.02 -11.17 -2.87
N LEU A 229 6.14 -11.68 -3.36
CA LEU A 229 6.83 -12.84 -2.77
C LEU A 229 7.16 -12.65 -1.28
N PRO A 230 7.88 -11.59 -0.85
CA PRO A 230 8.17 -11.38 0.56
C PRO A 230 6.90 -11.11 1.38
N PHE A 231 5.86 -10.54 0.78
CA PHE A 231 4.57 -10.32 1.43
C PHE A 231 3.88 -11.64 1.80
N ILE A 232 3.71 -12.55 0.84
CA ILE A 232 3.09 -13.85 1.10
C ILE A 232 3.96 -14.73 2.00
N LEU A 233 5.28 -14.71 1.83
CA LEU A 233 6.17 -15.45 2.72
C LEU A 233 6.08 -14.95 4.17
N GLY A 234 6.02 -13.63 4.35
CA GLY A 234 5.78 -13.01 5.66
C GLY A 234 4.42 -13.41 6.24
N PHE A 235 3.37 -13.35 5.41
CA PHE A 235 2.01 -13.74 5.77
C PHE A 235 1.91 -15.20 6.24
N VAL A 236 2.42 -16.14 5.45
CA VAL A 236 2.41 -17.58 5.77
C VAL A 236 3.15 -17.81 7.09
N ARG A 237 4.32 -17.19 7.25
CA ARG A 237 5.09 -17.28 8.50
C ARG A 237 4.26 -16.78 9.70
N ASP A 238 3.62 -15.63 9.58
CA ASP A 238 2.84 -15.04 10.69
C ASP A 238 1.62 -15.91 11.04
N PHE A 239 0.98 -16.49 10.02
CA PHE A 239 -0.14 -17.42 10.21
C PHE A 239 0.28 -18.69 10.95
N LEU A 240 1.41 -19.30 10.54
CA LEU A 240 1.97 -20.49 11.21
C LEU A 240 2.39 -20.18 12.65
N ALA A 241 2.93 -18.99 12.92
CA ALA A 241 3.29 -18.56 14.26
C ALA A 241 2.08 -18.44 15.20
N ILE A 242 0.94 -17.93 14.71
CA ILE A 242 -0.30 -17.88 15.49
C ILE A 242 -0.85 -19.28 15.74
N ALA A 243 -0.80 -20.17 14.75
CA ALA A 243 -1.26 -21.55 14.85
C ALA A 243 -0.47 -22.39 15.88
N GLY A 244 0.52 -21.80 16.55
CA GLY A 244 1.34 -22.46 17.56
C GLY A 244 2.48 -23.28 16.96
N TRP A 245 2.71 -23.18 15.64
CA TRP A 245 3.79 -23.89 14.99
C TRP A 245 5.10 -23.15 15.24
N THR A 246 5.80 -23.57 16.30
CA THR A 246 7.15 -23.11 16.60
C THR A 246 8.10 -23.78 15.62
N TRP A 247 8.46 -23.07 14.55
CA TRP A 247 9.69 -23.37 13.83
C TRP A 247 10.88 -23.37 14.82
N PRO A 248 12.01 -24.04 14.53
CA PRO A 248 13.28 -23.80 15.22
C PRO A 248 13.82 -22.41 14.82
N VAL A 249 13.09 -21.38 15.25
CA VAL A 249 13.18 -19.98 14.82
C VAL A 249 14.54 -19.40 15.19
N GLU A 250 15.10 -19.69 16.37
CA GLU A 250 16.37 -19.08 16.78
C GLU A 250 17.53 -19.38 15.80
N SER A 251 17.65 -20.61 15.29
CA SER A 251 18.76 -20.97 14.40
C SER A 251 18.60 -20.43 12.97
N ALA A 252 17.38 -20.43 12.42
CA ALA A 252 17.12 -19.94 11.06
C ALA A 252 17.11 -18.40 11.00
N TRP A 253 16.53 -17.73 11.99
CA TRP A 253 16.52 -16.26 12.07
C TRP A 253 17.90 -15.69 12.37
N PHE A 254 18.67 -16.33 13.24
CA PHE A 254 20.06 -15.93 13.47
C PHE A 254 20.90 -16.06 12.19
N ARG A 255 20.76 -17.16 11.44
CA ARG A 255 21.41 -17.34 10.12
C ARG A 255 20.95 -16.32 9.08
N LEU A 256 19.64 -16.04 9.00
CA LEU A 256 19.09 -15.04 8.08
C LEU A 256 19.56 -13.62 8.41
N THR A 257 19.67 -13.27 9.70
CA THR A 257 20.12 -11.94 10.13
C THR A 257 21.62 -11.73 9.93
N THR A 258 22.45 -12.74 10.22
CA THR A 258 23.89 -12.70 9.89
C THR A 258 24.11 -12.67 8.38
N TRP A 259 23.43 -13.52 7.62
CA TRP A 259 23.50 -13.49 6.16
C TRP A 259 23.08 -12.13 5.59
N ARG A 260 21.96 -11.55 6.06
CA ARG A 260 21.51 -10.21 5.66
C ARG A 260 22.58 -9.14 5.88
N ARG A 261 23.30 -9.16 7.00
CA ARG A 261 24.34 -8.17 7.31
C ARG A 261 25.46 -8.14 6.27
N HIS A 262 25.79 -9.29 5.67
CA HIS A 262 26.84 -9.40 4.66
C HIS A 262 26.31 -9.36 3.23
N ALA A 263 25.09 -9.85 2.99
CA ALA A 263 24.46 -9.89 1.68
C ALA A 263 23.99 -8.50 1.22
N LEU A 264 23.44 -7.66 2.11
CA LEU A 264 22.85 -6.38 1.70
C LEU A 264 23.86 -5.39 1.09
N PRO A 265 25.09 -5.20 1.62
CA PRO A 265 26.10 -4.37 0.97
C PRO A 265 26.48 -4.90 -0.42
N LEU A 266 26.58 -6.22 -0.57
CA LEU A 266 26.87 -6.86 -1.86
C LEU A 266 25.72 -6.66 -2.85
N THR A 267 24.47 -6.87 -2.42
CA THR A 267 23.29 -6.60 -3.25
C THR A 267 23.27 -5.15 -3.68
N ARG A 268 23.52 -4.20 -2.76
CA ARG A 268 23.59 -2.76 -3.05
C ARG A 268 24.65 -2.43 -4.09
N TRP A 269 25.88 -2.93 -3.91
CA TRP A 269 26.97 -2.72 -4.86
C TRP A 269 26.69 -3.36 -6.22
N LEU A 270 26.16 -4.57 -6.24
CA LEU A 270 25.77 -5.27 -7.46
C LEU A 270 24.68 -4.50 -8.21
N THR A 271 23.60 -4.11 -7.53
CA THR A 271 22.47 -3.38 -8.14
C THR A 271 22.91 -2.01 -8.67
N GLY A 272 23.68 -1.25 -7.89
CA GLY A 272 24.19 0.06 -8.35
C GLY A 272 25.15 -0.07 -9.53
N SER A 273 26.07 -1.04 -9.49
CA SER A 273 27.01 -1.29 -10.60
C SER A 273 26.29 -1.78 -11.86
N LEU A 274 25.29 -2.65 -11.70
CA LEU A 274 24.46 -3.14 -12.78
C LEU A 274 23.67 -2.00 -13.42
N LEU A 275 23.16 -1.07 -12.62
CA LEU A 275 22.45 0.11 -13.13
C LEU A 275 23.37 1.05 -13.90
N LEU A 276 24.59 1.31 -13.41
CA LEU A 276 25.59 2.10 -14.14
C LEU A 276 25.94 1.43 -15.47
N TRP A 277 26.23 0.14 -15.45
CA TRP A 277 26.55 -0.63 -16.65
C TRP A 277 25.39 -0.61 -17.65
N TYR A 278 24.16 -0.83 -17.17
CA TYR A 278 22.96 -0.73 -18.00
C TYR A 278 22.79 0.67 -18.60
N THR A 279 22.98 1.73 -17.81
CA THR A 279 22.89 3.12 -18.27
C THR A 279 23.88 3.38 -19.41
N TRP A 280 25.12 2.92 -19.25
CA TRP A 280 26.17 3.07 -20.26
C TRP A 280 25.89 2.24 -21.51
N ALA A 281 25.59 0.95 -21.36
CA ALA A 281 25.38 0.03 -22.47
C ALA A 281 24.13 0.39 -23.30
N ALA A 282 23.05 0.82 -22.64
CA ALA A 282 21.81 1.22 -23.29
C ALA A 282 21.78 2.71 -23.66
N TYR A 283 22.82 3.50 -23.37
CA TYR A 283 22.85 4.94 -23.60
C TYR A 283 22.44 5.38 -25.01
N PRO A 284 22.93 4.74 -26.11
CA PRO A 284 22.56 5.14 -27.47
C PRO A 284 21.05 5.06 -27.73
N THR A 285 20.39 4.09 -27.10
CA THR A 285 18.94 3.87 -27.18
C THR A 285 18.19 4.77 -26.22
N LEU A 286 18.64 4.88 -24.96
CA LEU A 286 17.97 5.68 -23.93
C LEU A 286 17.88 7.16 -24.31
N ARG A 287 18.95 7.74 -24.89
CA ARG A 287 18.97 9.15 -25.30
C ARG A 287 17.98 9.48 -26.42
N ALA A 288 17.45 8.48 -27.12
CA ALA A 288 16.42 8.68 -28.14
C ALA A 288 15.02 8.87 -27.55
N TYR A 289 14.77 8.31 -26.35
CA TYR A 289 13.46 8.32 -25.69
C TYR A 289 13.41 9.21 -24.45
N LEU A 290 14.54 9.41 -23.78
CA LEU A 290 14.63 10.11 -22.51
C LEU A 290 15.50 11.36 -22.61
N PRO A 291 15.10 12.46 -21.96
CA PRO A 291 15.91 13.66 -21.92
C PRO A 291 17.17 13.43 -21.07
N LEU A 292 18.24 14.16 -21.38
CA LEU A 292 19.55 13.98 -20.74
C LEU A 292 19.50 14.08 -19.21
N HIS A 293 18.66 14.96 -18.66
CA HIS A 293 18.53 15.13 -17.21
C HIS A 293 17.98 13.88 -16.49
N VAL A 294 17.16 13.06 -17.16
CA VAL A 294 16.67 11.78 -16.59
C VAL A 294 17.81 10.75 -16.54
N ILE A 295 18.65 10.71 -17.57
CA ILE A 295 19.82 9.81 -17.63
C ILE A 295 20.86 10.22 -16.58
N ILE A 296 21.08 11.53 -16.40
CA ILE A 296 21.94 12.06 -15.33
C ILE A 296 21.39 11.68 -13.96
N LEU A 297 20.08 11.86 -13.74
CA LEU A 297 19.43 11.49 -12.49
C LEU A 297 19.58 10.00 -12.19
N GLN A 298 19.37 9.12 -13.18
CA GLN A 298 19.59 7.68 -13.04
C GLN A 298 21.03 7.34 -12.65
N THR A 299 22.00 8.00 -13.28
CA THR A 299 23.42 7.82 -12.94
C THR A 299 23.71 8.26 -11.51
N LEU A 300 23.14 9.39 -11.09
CA LEU A 300 23.24 9.90 -9.72
C LEU A 300 22.62 8.92 -8.72
N VAL A 301 21.42 8.41 -8.99
CA VAL A 301 20.75 7.40 -8.13
C VAL A 301 21.62 6.14 -8.00
N ALA A 302 22.25 5.69 -9.08
CA ALA A 302 23.15 4.54 -9.02
C ALA A 302 24.37 4.82 -8.12
N LEU A 303 24.98 6.01 -8.22
CA LEU A 303 26.12 6.41 -7.38
C LEU A 303 25.73 6.58 -5.90
N LEU A 304 24.57 7.20 -5.64
CA LEU A 304 24.02 7.34 -4.28
C LEU A 304 23.79 5.95 -3.67
N LEU A 305 23.21 5.02 -4.44
CA LEU A 305 23.00 3.65 -3.99
C LEU A 305 24.34 2.96 -3.66
N LEU A 306 25.34 3.07 -4.54
CA LEU A 306 26.68 2.50 -4.30
C LEU A 306 27.33 3.05 -3.03
N SER A 307 27.11 4.34 -2.75
CA SER A 307 27.59 5.01 -1.54
C SER A 307 26.75 4.67 -0.29
N GLY A 308 25.50 4.23 -0.49
CA GLY A 308 24.58 3.88 0.59
C GLY A 308 24.04 5.10 1.31
N ILE A 309 24.03 6.23 0.61
CA ILE A 309 23.32 7.42 1.01
C ILE A 309 21.86 7.22 0.63
N THR A 310 20.93 7.24 1.58
CA THR A 310 19.49 7.11 1.29
C THR A 310 19.06 5.84 0.53
N ALA A 311 19.67 4.70 0.86
CA ALA A 311 19.56 3.47 0.09
C ALA A 311 18.12 2.99 -0.20
N ARG A 312 17.14 3.23 0.69
CA ARG A 312 15.73 2.84 0.44
C ARG A 312 15.06 3.78 -0.55
N LEU A 313 15.36 5.08 -0.50
CA LEU A 313 14.85 6.04 -1.47
C LEU A 313 15.42 5.74 -2.85
N ASP A 314 16.72 5.49 -2.94
CA ASP A 314 17.37 5.09 -4.19
C ASP A 314 16.76 3.79 -4.72
N ALA A 315 16.54 2.79 -3.87
CA ALA A 315 15.90 1.54 -4.27
C ALA A 315 14.48 1.76 -4.83
N ALA A 316 13.68 2.64 -4.23
CA ALA A 316 12.36 3.00 -4.76
C ALA A 316 12.46 3.71 -6.12
N LEU A 317 13.42 4.63 -6.28
CA LEU A 317 13.68 5.30 -7.56
C LEU A 317 14.15 4.32 -8.63
N ILE A 318 14.98 3.33 -8.28
CA ILE A 318 15.42 2.28 -9.19
C ILE A 318 14.23 1.45 -9.66
N LEU A 319 13.31 1.05 -8.78
CA LEU A 319 12.10 0.32 -9.19
C LEU A 319 11.25 1.16 -10.16
N ALA A 320 11.15 2.48 -9.95
CA ALA A 320 10.45 3.37 -10.87
C ALA A 320 11.17 3.52 -12.23
N ILE A 321 12.51 3.65 -12.22
CA ILE A 321 13.35 3.70 -13.43
C ILE A 321 13.23 2.40 -14.21
N VAL A 322 13.36 1.25 -13.53
CA VAL A 322 13.17 -0.07 -14.12
C VAL A 322 11.79 -0.17 -14.74
N ALA A 323 10.73 0.24 -14.02
CA ALA A 323 9.39 0.18 -14.55
C ALA A 323 9.22 1.04 -15.82
N LEU A 324 9.74 2.27 -15.82
CA LEU A 324 9.74 3.15 -16.99
C LEU A 324 10.56 2.58 -18.15
N HIS A 325 11.70 1.96 -17.86
CA HIS A 325 12.55 1.39 -18.88
C HIS A 325 11.97 0.12 -19.49
N THR A 326 11.29 -0.69 -18.69
CA THR A 326 10.60 -1.89 -19.19
C THR A 326 9.41 -1.53 -20.07
N THR A 327 8.73 -0.40 -19.82
CA THR A 327 7.67 0.07 -20.73
C THR A 327 8.22 0.59 -22.05
N LEU A 328 9.40 1.24 -22.03
CA LEU A 328 10.06 1.77 -23.24
C LEU A 328 10.83 0.70 -24.03
N LEU A 329 11.47 -0.23 -23.33
CA LEU A 329 12.39 -1.26 -23.85
C LEU A 329 12.04 -2.63 -23.22
N PRO A 330 10.96 -3.28 -23.67
CA PRO A 330 10.53 -4.57 -23.12
C PRO A 330 11.53 -5.69 -23.44
N GLY A 331 11.70 -6.63 -22.51
CA GLY A 331 12.45 -7.89 -22.72
C GLY A 331 13.91 -7.91 -22.26
N HIS A 332 14.44 -6.84 -21.67
CA HIS A 332 15.80 -6.85 -21.11
C HIS A 332 15.84 -7.61 -19.77
N THR A 333 16.53 -8.75 -19.74
CA THR A 333 16.72 -9.60 -18.53
C THR A 333 17.31 -8.85 -17.34
N LEU A 334 18.07 -7.79 -17.60
CA LEU A 334 18.66 -6.92 -16.59
C LEU A 334 17.60 -6.21 -15.73
N HIS A 335 16.43 -5.92 -16.28
CA HIS A 335 15.33 -5.29 -15.53
C HIS A 335 14.84 -6.20 -14.39
N LEU A 336 14.86 -7.52 -14.58
CA LEU A 336 14.53 -8.49 -13.53
C LEU A 336 15.54 -8.45 -12.38
N LEU A 337 16.84 -8.40 -12.71
CA LEU A 337 17.92 -8.33 -11.72
C LEU A 337 17.89 -7.02 -10.94
N LEU A 338 17.65 -5.90 -11.63
CA LEU A 338 17.51 -4.58 -11.01
C LEU A 338 16.24 -4.51 -10.13
N ALA A 339 15.12 -5.09 -10.57
CA ALA A 339 13.91 -5.17 -9.76
C ALA A 339 14.13 -6.03 -8.51
N ALA A 340 14.74 -7.20 -8.64
CA ALA A 340 15.07 -8.07 -7.52
C ALA A 340 15.96 -7.38 -6.48
N GLY A 341 17.04 -6.75 -6.95
CA GLY A 341 17.97 -6.00 -6.10
C GLY A 341 17.34 -4.78 -5.44
N GLY A 342 16.60 -3.98 -6.20
CA GLY A 342 15.84 -2.83 -5.71
C GLY A 342 14.82 -3.23 -4.64
N THR A 343 14.04 -4.28 -4.86
CA THR A 343 13.09 -4.78 -3.85
C THR A 343 13.79 -5.26 -2.59
N ALA A 344 14.91 -5.99 -2.71
CA ALA A 344 15.67 -6.45 -1.55
C ALA A 344 16.17 -5.27 -0.69
N ILE A 345 16.73 -4.23 -1.33
CA ILE A 345 17.25 -3.04 -0.64
C ILE A 345 16.10 -2.21 -0.06
N LEU A 346 15.00 -2.06 -0.79
CA LEU A 346 13.82 -1.33 -0.32
C LEU A 346 13.24 -1.93 0.96
N LEU A 347 13.19 -3.26 1.05
CA LEU A 347 12.62 -3.97 2.20
C LEU A 347 13.60 -4.07 3.36
N TRP A 348 14.86 -4.42 3.10
CA TRP A 348 15.83 -4.76 4.15
C TRP A 348 16.85 -3.67 4.46
N GLY A 349 16.90 -2.58 3.68
CA GLY A 349 17.77 -1.43 3.89
C GLY A 349 19.11 -1.52 3.15
N GLY A 350 19.97 -0.52 3.36
CA GLY A 350 21.26 -0.38 2.66
C GLY A 350 22.37 -1.33 3.15
N GLY A 351 22.18 -1.94 4.32
CA GLY A 351 23.15 -2.83 4.94
C GLY A 351 24.31 -2.09 5.60
N ARG A 352 25.35 -2.85 5.97
CA ARG A 352 26.61 -2.31 6.53
C ARG A 352 27.34 -1.43 5.49
N TYR A 353 28.16 -0.49 5.95
CA TYR A 353 28.93 0.44 5.10
C TYR A 353 28.09 1.45 4.29
N SER A 354 26.87 1.73 4.74
CA SER A 354 26.09 2.86 4.25
C SER A 354 26.64 4.15 4.86
N LEU A 355 26.96 5.15 4.02
CA LEU A 355 27.54 6.40 4.50
C LEU A 355 26.54 7.25 5.30
N TRP A 356 25.26 7.24 4.91
CA TRP A 356 24.23 8.05 5.58
C TRP A 356 22.81 7.51 5.32
N THR A 357 22.08 7.12 6.37
CA THR A 357 20.74 6.50 6.26
C THR A 357 19.64 7.25 7.03
N PRO A 358 19.35 8.51 6.67
CA PRO A 358 18.26 9.28 7.29
C PRO A 358 16.88 8.70 6.92
N ASP A 359 16.80 8.00 5.80
CA ASP A 359 15.63 7.28 5.33
C ASP A 359 15.32 6.09 6.23
N GLU A 360 16.31 5.37 6.75
CA GLU A 360 16.08 4.27 7.69
C GLU A 360 15.50 4.75 9.02
N THR A 361 15.99 5.88 9.55
CA THR A 361 15.46 6.44 10.80
C THR A 361 14.05 6.98 10.61
N LEU A 362 13.76 7.69 9.52
CA LEU A 362 12.40 8.13 9.15
C LEU A 362 11.47 6.94 8.94
N PHE A 363 11.95 5.89 8.27
CA PHE A 363 11.17 4.69 8.01
C PHE A 363 10.87 3.95 9.32
N LEU A 364 11.84 3.80 10.24
CA LEU A 364 11.62 3.11 11.51
C LEU A 364 10.79 3.91 12.52
N THR A 365 11.04 5.22 12.66
CA THR A 365 10.27 6.09 13.58
C THR A 365 8.82 6.27 13.13
N ARG A 366 8.56 6.38 11.82
CA ARG A 366 7.18 6.44 11.29
C ARG A 366 6.43 5.11 11.42
N LEU A 367 7.14 3.99 11.53
CA LEU A 367 6.55 2.66 11.71
C LEU A 367 6.39 2.27 13.19
N GLY A 368 6.52 3.21 14.12
CA GLY A 368 6.26 3.02 15.55
C GLY A 368 7.24 2.08 16.25
N ALA A 369 8.46 1.99 15.75
CA ALA A 369 9.58 1.44 16.51
C ALA A 369 10.16 2.58 17.36
N SER A 370 9.57 2.76 18.55
CA SER A 370 10.15 3.54 19.65
C SER A 370 10.86 2.61 20.62
#